data_AF-A0A507D335-F1
#
_entry.id   AF-A0A507D335-F1
#
_cell.length_a   1.000
_cell.length_b   1.000
_cell.length_c   1.000
_cell.angle_alpha   90.00
_cell.angle_beta   90.00
_cell.angle_gamma   90.00
#
_symmetry.space_group_name_H-M   'P 1'
#
loop_
_entity.id
_entity.type
_entity.pdbx_description
1 polymer ?
#
loop_
_entity_poly.entity_id
_entity_poly.type
_entity_poly.pdbx_seq_one_letter_code
_entity_poly.pdbx_strand_id
1 'polypeptide(L)'
;MSSGSVRGRLRKPEGKLKFFSLLGIRIKKGAWANSETENNFPANVCKPIIRNAATAVLYEEALAHEAGTALTASGALALNSGAKKGRSPNDKRIVDEPSSTGNIWWGPVNIKMSENSFMVNRERAVDYLNTRPRLYVFDGFAGWDPKYRIKVRVVCARAYHALFMKNMLIRPTAQELENFGEPDFTIFNSGEFPANRYTTGMTSTTSVALSFERREMNTRVIDYEDASLTENTRCAYPIEYIPNAKIPCVGSHPKNIILLTCDAFGVLPPVSKLTPAQVSYHFISGYTAKIAGTEEGVTEPQATFSSCFGAPFLVWHPTKYASMLAEKMKEHEASAWLINTGWNGGAYGTGKRISLKYSRAIIDAIHSGELDKVEFENYPVFNLSIPKTCTGVPSEVLNPSKSWMGTADSYTATTEKLAKLFIKNFAAYADKADHAVLQAGPSV
;
A
#
# COMPACT_ATOMS: atom_id res chain seq x y z
N MET A 1 -57.98 -31.86 -18.53
CA MET A 1 -56.76 -32.60 -18.14
C MET A 1 -55.68 -32.32 -19.17
N SER A 2 -54.55 -31.70 -18.80
CA SER A 2 -53.27 -31.76 -19.53
C SER A 2 -52.22 -30.93 -18.79
N SER A 3 -51.00 -31.48 -18.60
CA SER A 3 -49.91 -30.82 -17.87
C SER A 3 -48.89 -30.21 -18.83
N GLY A 4 -48.93 -28.89 -19.01
CA GLY A 4 -47.97 -28.15 -19.83
C GLY A 4 -46.72 -27.74 -19.03
N SER A 5 -45.59 -28.45 -19.21
CA SER A 5 -44.33 -28.12 -18.54
C SER A 5 -43.53 -27.04 -19.28
N VAL A 6 -43.46 -25.83 -18.72
CA VAL A 6 -42.64 -24.73 -19.25
C VAL A 6 -41.34 -24.60 -18.44
N ARG A 7 -40.26 -25.23 -18.92
CA ARG A 7 -38.91 -25.09 -18.34
C ARG A 7 -38.29 -23.73 -18.66
N GLY A 8 -38.62 -22.71 -17.87
CA GLY A 8 -37.97 -21.40 -17.92
C GLY A 8 -36.47 -21.50 -17.59
N ARG A 9 -35.59 -21.29 -18.58
CA ARG A 9 -34.14 -21.14 -18.35
C ARG A 9 -33.86 -19.82 -17.66
N LEU A 10 -33.65 -19.85 -16.33
CA LEU A 10 -33.09 -18.72 -15.59
C LEU A 10 -31.73 -18.31 -16.19
N ARG A 11 -31.66 -17.12 -16.80
CA ARG A 11 -30.39 -16.52 -17.24
C ARG A 11 -29.53 -16.24 -16.02
N LYS A 12 -28.29 -16.75 -16.00
CA LYS A 12 -27.35 -16.51 -14.90
C LYS A 12 -26.85 -15.05 -14.94
N PRO A 13 -26.56 -14.40 -13.79
CA PRO A 13 -26.14 -13.00 -13.78
C PRO A 13 -24.76 -12.81 -14.42
N GLU A 14 -24.70 -12.10 -15.55
CA GLU A 14 -23.46 -11.85 -16.30
C GLU A 14 -22.54 -10.80 -15.64
N GLY A 15 -23.04 -10.13 -14.59
CA GLY A 15 -22.38 -8.99 -13.93
C GLY A 15 -20.99 -9.27 -13.32
N LYS A 16 -20.64 -10.52 -13.00
CA LYS A 16 -19.30 -10.85 -12.46
C LYS A 16 -18.16 -10.69 -13.49
N LEU A 17 -18.44 -10.70 -14.79
CA LEU A 17 -17.41 -10.60 -15.83
C LEU A 17 -16.90 -9.18 -16.08
N LYS A 18 -17.73 -8.14 -15.83
CA LYS A 18 -17.37 -6.74 -16.13
C LYS A 18 -16.30 -6.11 -15.20
N PHE A 19 -16.01 -6.72 -14.05
CA PHE A 19 -14.92 -6.23 -13.18
C PHE A 19 -13.55 -6.73 -13.63
N PHE A 20 -13.46 -8.00 -14.08
CA PHE A 20 -12.21 -8.54 -14.63
C PHE A 20 -11.84 -7.95 -15.99
N SER A 21 -12.79 -7.40 -16.76
CA SER A 21 -12.46 -6.64 -17.98
C SER A 21 -11.73 -5.31 -17.71
N LEU A 22 -11.89 -4.69 -16.53
CA LEU A 22 -11.09 -3.50 -16.14
C LEU A 22 -9.62 -3.86 -15.81
N LEU A 23 -9.37 -5.12 -15.44
CA LEU A 23 -8.03 -5.68 -15.29
C LEU A 23 -7.41 -6.15 -16.63
N GLY A 24 -8.19 -6.20 -17.70
CA GLY A 24 -7.75 -6.65 -19.04
C GLY A 24 -7.62 -8.18 -19.20
N ILE A 25 -7.89 -8.97 -18.15
CA ILE A 25 -7.64 -10.42 -18.14
C ILE A 25 -8.84 -11.19 -18.72
N ARG A 26 -8.69 -11.75 -19.92
CA ARG A 26 -9.70 -12.62 -20.56
C ARG A 26 -9.61 -14.07 -20.05
N ILE A 27 -10.30 -14.36 -18.95
CA ILE A 27 -10.36 -15.71 -18.37
C ILE A 27 -11.29 -16.63 -19.20
N LYS A 28 -10.74 -17.65 -19.86
CA LYS A 28 -11.53 -18.80 -20.35
C LYS A 28 -11.92 -19.67 -19.15
N LYS A 29 -13.18 -20.12 -19.09
CA LYS A 29 -13.57 -21.23 -18.19
C LYS A 29 -13.10 -22.55 -18.78
N GLY A 30 -12.02 -23.10 -18.22
CA GLY A 30 -11.49 -24.43 -18.52
C GLY A 30 -11.38 -25.26 -17.24
N ALA A 31 -11.82 -26.51 -17.30
CA ALA A 31 -12.01 -27.39 -16.14
C ALA A 31 -10.72 -27.66 -15.33
N TRP A 32 -10.71 -27.21 -14.07
CA TRP A 32 -9.95 -27.83 -12.99
C TRP A 32 -10.87 -27.93 -11.77
N ALA A 33 -11.11 -29.16 -11.32
CA ALA A 33 -11.90 -29.45 -10.14
C ALA A 33 -11.19 -30.59 -9.38
N ASN A 34 -10.24 -30.21 -8.52
CA ASN A 34 -9.69 -31.00 -7.42
C ASN A 34 -8.81 -30.07 -6.54
N SER A 35 -8.75 -30.34 -5.24
CA SER A 35 -8.14 -29.49 -4.23
C SER A 35 -6.63 -29.72 -4.07
N GLU A 36 -5.83 -29.19 -5.01
CA GLU A 36 -4.36 -29.30 -4.96
C GLU A 36 -3.71 -28.64 -3.73
N THR A 37 -4.46 -27.81 -2.97
CA THR A 37 -3.95 -27.17 -1.75
C THR A 37 -3.80 -28.13 -0.55
N GLU A 38 -4.56 -29.22 -0.48
CA GLU A 38 -4.47 -30.18 0.65
C GLU A 38 -3.67 -31.44 0.29
N ASN A 39 -3.70 -31.90 -0.96
CA ASN A 39 -2.98 -33.12 -1.40
C ASN A 39 -1.44 -32.98 -1.46
N ASN A 40 -0.89 -31.77 -1.28
CA ASN A 40 0.56 -31.52 -1.18
C ASN A 40 1.12 -31.67 0.25
N PHE A 41 0.29 -32.06 1.23
CA PHE A 41 0.72 -32.40 2.59
C PHE A 41 0.79 -33.94 2.75
N PRO A 42 1.97 -34.54 2.98
CA PRO A 42 2.08 -36.00 3.08
C PRO A 42 1.33 -36.52 4.31
N ALA A 43 0.39 -37.44 4.10
CA ALA A 43 -0.62 -37.87 5.07
C ALA A 43 -0.09 -38.57 6.34
N ASN A 44 1.22 -38.85 6.44
CA ASN A 44 1.82 -39.71 7.47
C ASN A 44 2.53 -38.93 8.60
N VAL A 45 2.28 -37.63 8.78
CA VAL A 45 2.70 -36.87 9.97
C VAL A 45 1.51 -36.10 10.54
N CYS A 46 0.92 -36.62 11.61
CA CYS A 46 -0.25 -36.03 12.29
C CYS A 46 0.14 -34.82 13.16
N LYS A 47 0.71 -33.79 12.55
CA LYS A 47 1.06 -32.52 13.22
C LYS A 47 -0.18 -31.62 13.42
N PRO A 48 -0.27 -30.84 14.51
CA PRO A 48 -1.35 -29.88 14.71
C PRO A 48 -1.35 -28.79 13.63
N ILE A 49 -2.50 -28.62 12.97
CA ILE A 49 -2.79 -27.52 12.05
C ILE A 49 -3.85 -26.62 12.72
N ILE A 50 -3.37 -25.50 13.27
CA ILE A 50 -4.15 -24.55 14.05
C ILE A 50 -4.86 -23.59 13.07
N ARG A 51 -6.05 -24.00 12.60
CA ARG A 51 -6.89 -23.25 11.66
C ARG A 51 -7.73 -22.17 12.38
N ASN A 52 -7.67 -20.93 11.91
CA ASN A 52 -8.52 -19.77 12.27
C ASN A 52 -8.67 -19.43 13.77
N ALA A 53 -7.76 -19.92 14.61
CA ALA A 53 -7.84 -19.93 16.07
C ALA A 53 -8.16 -18.57 16.73
N ALA A 54 -8.71 -18.63 17.94
CA ALA A 54 -9.03 -17.46 18.75
C ALA A 54 -7.78 -16.63 19.09
N THR A 55 -7.96 -15.33 19.33
CA THR A 55 -6.84 -14.42 19.65
C THR A 55 -6.06 -14.87 20.88
N ALA A 56 -6.72 -15.38 21.93
CA ALA A 56 -6.08 -15.93 23.12
C ALA A 56 -5.16 -17.12 22.79
N VAL A 57 -5.65 -18.10 22.01
CA VAL A 57 -4.84 -19.26 21.57
C VAL A 57 -3.62 -18.84 20.76
N LEU A 58 -3.74 -17.81 19.90
CA LEU A 58 -2.60 -17.27 19.16
C LEU A 58 -1.62 -16.45 20.03
N TYR A 59 -2.06 -15.96 21.19
CA TYR A 59 -1.18 -15.37 22.20
C TYR A 59 -0.45 -16.48 23.00
N GLU A 60 -1.18 -17.51 23.43
CA GLU A 60 -0.65 -18.66 24.17
C GLU A 60 0.41 -19.42 23.34
N GLU A 61 0.09 -19.77 22.09
CA GLU A 61 1.03 -20.43 21.17
C GLU A 61 2.27 -19.56 20.87
N ALA A 62 2.11 -18.23 20.78
CA ALA A 62 3.25 -17.33 20.61
C ALA A 62 4.14 -17.30 21.86
N LEU A 63 3.56 -17.05 23.04
CA LEU A 63 4.29 -16.95 24.30
C LEU A 63 4.95 -18.27 24.72
N ALA A 64 4.34 -19.41 24.40
CA ALA A 64 4.87 -20.73 24.73
C ALA A 64 5.96 -21.23 23.76
N HIS A 65 5.98 -20.75 22.50
CA HIS A 65 6.76 -21.37 21.43
C HIS A 65 7.58 -20.40 20.56
N GLU A 66 7.46 -19.09 20.73
CA GLU A 66 8.21 -18.08 19.98
C GLU A 66 9.10 -17.23 20.90
N ALA A 67 10.41 -17.47 20.83
CA ALA A 67 11.39 -16.67 21.57
C ALA A 67 11.33 -15.18 21.19
N GLY A 68 11.48 -14.32 22.20
CA GLY A 68 11.38 -12.86 22.02
C GLY A 68 9.96 -12.33 21.85
N THR A 69 8.94 -13.10 22.24
CA THR A 69 7.58 -12.60 22.47
C THR A 69 7.33 -12.32 23.95
N ALA A 70 6.47 -11.34 24.26
CA ALA A 70 6.11 -10.95 25.62
C ALA A 70 4.76 -10.23 25.66
N LEU A 71 4.14 -10.11 26.83
CA LEU A 71 2.99 -9.24 27.04
C LEU A 71 3.43 -7.85 27.50
N THR A 72 2.85 -6.79 26.92
CA THR A 72 2.96 -5.43 27.46
C THR A 72 2.02 -5.24 28.65
N ALA A 73 2.25 -4.18 29.45
CA ALA A 73 1.33 -3.76 30.51
C ALA A 73 -0.08 -3.38 30.01
N SER A 74 -0.24 -3.13 28.70
CA SER A 74 -1.54 -2.90 28.04
C SER A 74 -2.19 -4.18 27.49
N GLY A 75 -1.61 -5.36 27.76
CA GLY A 75 -2.12 -6.65 27.29
C GLY A 75 -1.90 -6.93 25.81
N ALA A 76 -1.05 -6.17 25.12
CA ALA A 76 -0.69 -6.43 23.73
C ALA A 76 0.50 -7.40 23.65
N LEU A 77 0.49 -8.30 22.67
CA LEU A 77 1.64 -9.15 22.35
C LEU A 77 2.76 -8.31 21.70
N ALA A 78 3.83 -8.05 22.45
CA ALA A 78 5.09 -7.53 21.94
C ALA A 78 5.92 -8.68 21.35
N LEU A 79 6.67 -8.38 20.29
CA LEU A 79 7.49 -9.35 19.57
C LEU A 79 8.63 -8.66 18.81
N ASN A 80 9.70 -9.40 18.56
CA ASN A 80 10.75 -8.99 17.62
C ASN A 80 10.58 -9.74 16.28
N SER A 81 10.54 -9.02 15.16
CA SER A 81 10.51 -9.59 13.80
C SER A 81 11.88 -10.11 13.33
N GLY A 82 12.95 -9.90 14.12
CA GLY A 82 14.33 -10.10 13.68
C GLY A 82 14.84 -8.94 12.83
N ALA A 83 15.82 -9.18 11.98
CA ALA A 83 16.54 -8.11 11.28
C ALA A 83 15.74 -7.40 10.17
N LYS A 84 14.81 -8.08 9.48
CA LYS A 84 13.95 -7.44 8.47
C LYS A 84 12.80 -6.70 9.16
N LYS A 85 13.15 -5.57 9.76
CA LYS A 85 12.25 -4.65 10.49
C LYS A 85 11.47 -3.74 9.53
N GLY A 86 11.36 -4.15 8.26
CA GLY A 86 10.79 -3.39 7.16
C GLY A 86 10.73 -4.24 5.87
N ARG A 87 10.16 -3.66 4.81
CA ARG A 87 10.08 -4.32 3.48
C ARG A 87 11.47 -4.48 2.87
N SER A 88 11.66 -5.49 2.02
CA SER A 88 12.85 -5.64 1.16
C SER A 88 12.47 -5.51 -0.32
N PRO A 89 12.41 -4.29 -0.89
CA PRO A 89 11.98 -4.09 -2.28
C PRO A 89 12.87 -4.84 -3.30
N ASN A 90 14.18 -4.89 -3.05
CA ASN A 90 15.15 -5.53 -3.94
C ASN A 90 15.00 -7.07 -4.00
N ASP A 91 14.24 -7.67 -3.07
CA ASP A 91 13.93 -9.11 -3.01
C ASP A 91 12.49 -9.43 -3.47
N LYS A 92 11.71 -8.41 -3.86
CA LYS A 92 10.39 -8.55 -4.49
C LYS A 92 10.55 -9.12 -5.91
N ARG A 93 9.72 -10.09 -6.28
CA ARG A 93 9.69 -10.71 -7.61
C ARG A 93 8.26 -10.93 -8.08
N ILE A 94 8.03 -10.78 -9.38
CA ILE A 94 6.77 -11.14 -10.05
C ILE A 94 7.09 -12.11 -11.18
N VAL A 95 6.31 -13.17 -11.32
CA VAL A 95 6.46 -14.15 -12.41
C VAL A 95 6.21 -13.48 -13.76
N ASP A 96 7.08 -13.73 -14.74
CA ASP A 96 6.95 -13.23 -16.11
C ASP A 96 6.05 -14.16 -16.94
N GLU A 97 4.75 -14.12 -16.64
CA GLU A 97 3.69 -14.96 -17.24
C GLU A 97 3.00 -14.25 -18.43
N PRO A 98 2.70 -14.93 -19.56
CA PRO A 98 2.13 -14.29 -20.76
C PRO A 98 0.76 -13.60 -20.54
N SER A 99 0.01 -14.08 -19.54
CA SER A 99 -1.25 -13.52 -19.03
C SER A 99 -1.15 -12.07 -18.55
N SER A 100 -0.01 -11.67 -17.95
CA SER A 100 0.14 -10.38 -17.29
C SER A 100 1.39 -9.59 -17.68
N THR A 101 2.37 -10.18 -18.39
CA THR A 101 3.63 -9.49 -18.75
C THR A 101 3.44 -8.18 -19.53
N GLY A 102 2.44 -8.09 -20.42
CA GLY A 102 2.09 -6.85 -21.13
C GLY A 102 1.34 -5.80 -20.30
N ASN A 103 0.89 -6.16 -19.10
CA ASN A 103 0.29 -5.24 -18.12
C ASN A 103 1.34 -4.74 -17.11
N ILE A 104 2.31 -5.56 -16.73
CA ILE A 104 3.26 -5.24 -15.66
C ILE A 104 4.25 -4.19 -16.14
N TRP A 105 4.36 -3.09 -15.40
CA TRP A 105 5.42 -2.09 -15.57
C TRP A 105 6.72 -2.64 -14.95
N TRP A 106 7.42 -3.42 -15.75
CA TRP A 106 8.71 -4.02 -15.42
C TRP A 106 9.79 -2.95 -15.18
N GLY A 107 10.65 -3.16 -14.18
CA GLY A 107 11.68 -2.20 -13.78
C GLY A 107 12.22 -2.50 -12.37
N PRO A 108 12.88 -1.54 -11.70
CA PRO A 108 13.47 -1.76 -10.37
C PRO A 108 12.43 -2.06 -9.27
N VAL A 109 11.15 -1.72 -9.49
CA VAL A 109 10.03 -2.02 -8.58
C VAL A 109 9.38 -3.39 -8.85
N ASN A 110 9.36 -3.82 -10.11
CA ASN A 110 8.73 -5.06 -10.55
C ASN A 110 9.79 -5.84 -11.31
N ILE A 111 10.50 -6.69 -10.56
CA ILE A 111 11.64 -7.47 -11.04
C ILE A 111 11.12 -8.83 -11.50
N LYS A 112 11.46 -9.22 -12.74
CA LYS A 112 11.04 -10.48 -13.36
C LYS A 112 11.58 -11.71 -12.61
N MET A 113 10.79 -12.78 -12.61
CA MET A 113 11.18 -14.12 -12.19
C MET A 113 10.60 -15.14 -13.18
N SER A 114 11.35 -16.20 -13.51
CA SER A 114 10.82 -17.29 -14.33
C SER A 114 9.94 -18.22 -13.49
N GLU A 115 8.93 -18.83 -14.11
CA GLU A 115 8.03 -19.80 -13.48
C GLU A 115 8.78 -20.95 -12.78
N ASN A 116 9.82 -21.50 -13.42
CA ASN A 116 10.69 -22.51 -12.81
C ASN A 116 11.35 -22.01 -11.50
N SER A 117 11.81 -20.76 -11.49
CA SER A 117 12.40 -20.16 -10.28
C SER A 117 11.33 -19.88 -9.22
N PHE A 118 10.10 -19.55 -9.61
CA PHE A 118 8.98 -19.45 -8.67
C PHE A 118 8.64 -20.82 -8.06
N MET A 119 8.56 -21.88 -8.85
CA MET A 119 8.25 -23.23 -8.38
C MET A 119 9.32 -23.77 -7.41
N VAL A 120 10.62 -23.62 -7.70
CA VAL A 120 11.69 -23.94 -6.73
C VAL A 120 11.61 -23.06 -5.45
N ASN A 121 11.04 -21.86 -5.55
CA ASN A 121 10.73 -21.00 -4.39
C ASN A 121 9.40 -21.31 -3.68
N ARG A 122 8.49 -22.07 -4.32
CA ARG A 122 7.26 -22.61 -3.75
C ARG A 122 7.53 -23.93 -3.03
N GLU A 123 8.14 -24.89 -3.72
CA GLU A 123 8.40 -26.27 -3.23
C GLU A 123 9.16 -26.25 -1.90
N ARG A 124 10.39 -25.73 -1.85
CA ARG A 124 11.14 -25.69 -0.57
C ARG A 124 10.49 -24.83 0.53
N ALA A 125 9.49 -24.01 0.21
CA ALA A 125 8.71 -23.27 1.21
C ALA A 125 7.62 -24.17 1.81
N VAL A 126 6.93 -24.92 0.95
CA VAL A 126 6.02 -26.01 1.34
C VAL A 126 6.79 -27.11 2.09
N ASP A 127 7.98 -27.52 1.65
CA ASP A 127 8.83 -28.50 2.37
C ASP A 127 9.21 -28.02 3.77
N TYR A 128 9.60 -26.75 3.90
CA TYR A 128 9.89 -26.16 5.21
C TYR A 128 8.66 -26.19 6.12
N LEU A 129 7.51 -25.74 5.62
CA LEU A 129 6.22 -25.81 6.33
C LEU A 129 5.83 -27.28 6.61
N ASN A 130 6.23 -28.23 5.77
CA ASN A 130 6.06 -29.66 5.98
C ASN A 130 6.87 -30.17 7.18
N THR A 131 8.12 -29.73 7.34
CA THR A 131 8.99 -30.06 8.49
C THR A 131 8.64 -29.38 9.82
N ARG A 132 7.70 -28.41 9.86
CA ARG A 132 7.35 -27.72 11.12
C ARG A 132 6.55 -28.63 12.07
N PRO A 133 6.79 -28.57 13.39
CA PRO A 133 6.05 -29.36 14.38
C PRO A 133 4.58 -28.93 14.54
N ARG A 134 4.24 -27.71 14.10
CA ARG A 134 2.90 -27.13 14.05
C ARG A 134 2.79 -26.17 12.88
N LEU A 135 1.58 -25.97 12.37
CA LEU A 135 1.28 -24.95 11.36
C LEU A 135 0.07 -24.13 11.78
N TYR A 136 0.09 -22.85 11.46
CA TYR A 136 -1.05 -21.95 11.67
C TYR A 136 -1.65 -21.59 10.32
N VAL A 137 -2.97 -21.63 10.23
CA VAL A 137 -3.71 -21.27 9.01
C VAL A 137 -4.72 -20.20 9.36
N PHE A 138 -4.79 -19.14 8.56
CA PHE A 138 -5.81 -18.10 8.67
C PHE A 138 -6.46 -17.83 7.33
N ASP A 139 -7.74 -18.20 7.22
CA ASP A 139 -8.64 -17.85 6.13
C ASP A 139 -9.38 -16.55 6.45
N GLY A 140 -9.33 -15.57 5.53
CA GLY A 140 -9.98 -14.27 5.67
C GLY A 140 -10.25 -13.57 4.35
N PHE A 141 -10.74 -12.33 4.39
CA PHE A 141 -11.04 -11.53 3.19
C PHE A 141 -10.21 -10.25 3.11
N ALA A 142 -9.76 -9.92 1.90
CA ALA A 142 -9.23 -8.61 1.55
C ALA A 142 -10.29 -7.81 0.77
N GLY A 143 -10.68 -6.65 1.29
CA GLY A 143 -11.73 -5.78 0.74
C GLY A 143 -13.11 -6.02 1.36
N TRP A 144 -13.81 -4.94 1.75
CA TRP A 144 -15.08 -5.03 2.50
C TRP A 144 -16.34 -5.20 1.63
N ASP A 145 -16.29 -4.86 0.34
CA ASP A 145 -17.42 -5.09 -0.58
C ASP A 145 -17.46 -6.58 -1.02
N PRO A 146 -18.52 -7.35 -0.69
CA PRO A 146 -18.64 -8.77 -1.07
C PRO A 146 -18.61 -9.02 -2.59
N LYS A 147 -18.82 -8.00 -3.43
CA LYS A 147 -18.71 -8.06 -4.89
C LYS A 147 -17.27 -8.12 -5.38
N TYR A 148 -16.32 -7.54 -4.63
CA TYR A 148 -14.92 -7.36 -5.02
C TYR A 148 -13.92 -8.00 -4.06
N ARG A 149 -14.35 -8.48 -2.89
CA ARG A 149 -13.47 -9.09 -1.90
C ARG A 149 -12.77 -10.34 -2.42
N ILE A 150 -11.52 -10.52 -2.00
CA ILE A 150 -10.67 -11.67 -2.32
C ILE A 150 -10.60 -12.56 -1.08
N LYS A 151 -10.90 -13.86 -1.22
CA LYS A 151 -10.60 -14.86 -0.19
C LYS A 151 -9.11 -15.12 -0.12
N VAL A 152 -8.47 -14.83 1.02
CA VAL A 152 -7.05 -15.05 1.25
C VAL A 152 -6.87 -16.17 2.28
N ARG A 153 -6.14 -17.23 1.90
CA ARG A 153 -5.64 -18.25 2.82
C ARG A 153 -4.19 -17.95 3.16
N VAL A 154 -3.86 -17.87 4.45
CA VAL A 154 -2.49 -17.72 4.94
C VAL A 154 -2.07 -19.01 5.62
N VAL A 155 -0.90 -19.54 5.27
CA VAL A 155 -0.26 -20.68 5.94
C VAL A 155 1.10 -20.23 6.45
N CYS A 156 1.36 -20.34 7.75
CA CYS A 156 2.59 -19.84 8.37
C CYS A 156 3.13 -20.71 9.50
N ALA A 157 4.44 -20.61 9.73
CA ALA A 157 5.15 -21.36 10.78
C ALA A 157 5.03 -20.77 12.20
N ARG A 158 4.55 -19.52 12.32
CA ARG A 158 4.45 -18.75 13.58
C ARG A 158 3.03 -18.27 13.87
N ALA A 159 2.63 -18.31 15.13
CA ALA A 159 1.33 -17.86 15.64
C ALA A 159 1.17 -16.36 15.46
N TYR A 160 2.22 -15.57 15.70
CA TYR A 160 2.14 -14.11 15.57
C TYR A 160 1.82 -13.68 14.12
N HIS A 161 2.27 -14.43 13.11
CA HIS A 161 1.94 -14.16 11.72
C HIS A 161 0.46 -14.43 11.41
N ALA A 162 -0.12 -15.49 11.98
CA ALA A 162 -1.56 -15.74 11.88
C ALA A 162 -2.37 -14.67 12.62
N LEU A 163 -1.92 -14.24 13.81
CA LEU A 163 -2.50 -13.13 14.57
C LEU A 163 -2.44 -11.80 13.81
N PHE A 164 -1.29 -11.48 13.21
CA PHE A 164 -1.12 -10.29 12.38
C PHE A 164 -2.13 -10.29 11.22
N MET A 165 -2.26 -11.40 10.50
CA MET A 165 -3.22 -11.51 9.40
C MET A 165 -4.68 -11.52 9.90
N LYS A 166 -4.96 -12.07 11.08
CA LYS A 166 -6.26 -11.99 11.77
C LYS A 166 -6.65 -10.56 12.16
N ASN A 167 -5.67 -9.68 12.37
CA ASN A 167 -5.88 -8.25 12.63
C ASN A 167 -5.98 -7.41 11.34
N MET A 168 -5.14 -7.71 10.34
CA MET A 168 -5.02 -6.93 9.10
C MET A 168 -6.02 -7.29 7.99
N LEU A 169 -6.57 -8.51 7.99
CA LEU A 169 -7.64 -8.94 7.09
C LEU A 169 -8.99 -8.96 7.79
N ILE A 170 -10.06 -8.96 6.99
CA ILE A 170 -11.42 -9.11 7.49
C ILE A 170 -11.62 -10.57 7.89
N ARG A 171 -11.99 -10.78 9.16
CA ARG A 171 -12.28 -12.10 9.73
C ARG A 171 -13.63 -12.60 9.19
N PRO A 172 -13.74 -13.84 8.67
CA PRO A 172 -15.03 -14.40 8.28
C PRO A 172 -15.93 -14.61 9.50
N THR A 173 -17.25 -14.55 9.29
CA THR A 173 -18.21 -15.15 10.22
C THR A 173 -18.06 -16.68 10.23
N ALA A 174 -18.59 -17.36 11.26
CA ALA A 174 -18.51 -18.82 11.35
C ALA A 174 -19.10 -19.52 10.11
N GLN A 175 -20.25 -19.04 9.61
CA GLN A 175 -20.88 -19.55 8.39
C GLN A 175 -20.05 -19.30 7.13
N GLU A 176 -19.38 -18.14 7.02
CA GLU A 176 -18.47 -17.86 5.90
C GLU A 176 -17.18 -18.67 5.95
N LEU A 177 -16.75 -19.10 7.14
CA LEU A 177 -15.59 -19.98 7.31
C LEU A 177 -15.93 -21.43 6.93
N GLU A 178 -17.08 -21.93 7.39
CA GLU A 178 -17.65 -23.22 6.97
C GLU A 178 -17.84 -23.28 5.44
N ASN A 179 -18.31 -22.18 4.85
CA ASN A 179 -18.55 -22.06 3.40
C ASN A 179 -17.39 -21.39 2.64
N PHE A 180 -16.17 -21.34 3.21
CA PHE A 180 -15.04 -20.63 2.61
C PHE A 180 -14.58 -21.27 1.29
N GLY A 181 -14.48 -22.60 1.26
CA GLY A 181 -14.03 -23.37 0.09
C GLY A 181 -12.61 -23.05 -0.35
N GLU A 182 -12.32 -23.20 -1.64
CA GLU A 182 -11.00 -22.86 -2.21
C GLU A 182 -10.73 -21.34 -2.11
N PRO A 183 -9.57 -20.89 -1.62
CA PRO A 183 -9.23 -19.48 -1.57
C PRO A 183 -9.09 -18.86 -2.96
N ASP A 184 -9.31 -17.55 -3.05
CA ASP A 184 -9.00 -16.79 -4.28
C ASP A 184 -7.52 -16.45 -4.37
N PHE A 185 -6.76 -16.49 -3.27
CA PHE A 185 -5.33 -16.25 -3.20
C PHE A 185 -4.70 -16.96 -1.98
N THR A 186 -3.50 -17.55 -2.12
CA THR A 186 -2.80 -18.24 -1.02
C THR A 186 -1.44 -17.63 -0.70
N ILE A 187 -1.13 -17.45 0.59
CA ILE A 187 0.15 -16.93 1.09
C ILE A 187 0.86 -18.01 1.89
N PHE A 188 2.01 -18.49 1.42
CA PHE A 188 2.90 -19.41 2.14
C PHE A 188 4.01 -18.61 2.82
N ASN A 189 3.84 -18.33 4.11
CA ASN A 189 4.83 -17.59 4.90
C ASN A 189 5.82 -18.55 5.58
N SER A 190 6.88 -18.87 4.84
CA SER A 190 8.10 -19.54 5.31
C SER A 190 9.19 -18.54 5.68
N GLY A 191 8.84 -17.41 6.31
CA GLY A 191 9.78 -16.31 6.67
C GLY A 191 10.94 -16.67 7.62
N GLU A 192 11.01 -17.93 8.06
CA GLU A 192 12.08 -18.53 8.85
C GLU A 192 12.95 -19.52 8.05
N PHE A 193 12.85 -19.56 6.71
CA PHE A 193 13.58 -20.50 5.85
C PHE A 193 14.26 -19.88 4.63
N PRO A 194 15.59 -20.04 4.44
CA PRO A 194 16.34 -19.30 3.43
C PRO A 194 15.94 -19.62 1.99
N ALA A 195 15.76 -18.54 1.21
CA ALA A 195 15.79 -18.60 -0.23
C ALA A 195 17.18 -19.07 -0.70
N ASN A 196 17.21 -19.88 -1.75
CA ASN A 196 18.47 -20.32 -2.33
C ASN A 196 19.03 -19.18 -3.20
N ARG A 197 20.13 -18.56 -2.77
CA ARG A 197 20.85 -17.52 -3.55
C ARG A 197 21.33 -18.01 -4.92
N TYR A 198 21.44 -19.32 -5.12
CA TYR A 198 21.81 -19.94 -6.40
C TYR A 198 20.60 -20.23 -7.32
N THR A 199 19.36 -19.98 -6.87
CA THR A 199 18.19 -20.01 -7.77
C THR A 199 18.17 -18.75 -8.64
N THR A 200 18.00 -18.92 -9.96
CA THR A 200 18.07 -17.85 -10.95
C THR A 200 17.16 -16.66 -10.60
N GLY A 201 17.72 -15.45 -10.64
CA GLY A 201 17.02 -14.21 -10.30
C GLY A 201 16.90 -13.91 -8.80
N MET A 202 17.37 -14.79 -7.92
CA MET A 202 17.50 -14.49 -6.48
C MET A 202 18.73 -13.61 -6.22
N THR A 203 18.61 -12.67 -5.27
CA THR A 203 19.66 -11.70 -4.92
C THR A 203 20.15 -11.81 -3.48
N SER A 204 19.42 -12.50 -2.60
CA SER A 204 19.75 -12.66 -1.19
C SER A 204 19.17 -13.97 -0.63
N THR A 205 19.22 -14.14 0.69
CA THR A 205 18.52 -15.19 1.46
C THR A 205 17.02 -14.90 1.63
N THR A 206 16.59 -13.66 1.38
CA THR A 206 15.18 -13.24 1.40
C THR A 206 14.54 -13.43 0.03
N SER A 207 13.23 -13.74 0.02
CA SER A 207 12.43 -13.69 -1.21
C SER A 207 11.00 -13.28 -0.89
N VAL A 208 10.41 -12.46 -1.77
CA VAL A 208 8.99 -12.08 -1.75
C VAL A 208 8.46 -12.23 -3.18
N ALA A 209 8.01 -13.44 -3.52
CA ALA A 209 7.66 -13.82 -4.89
C ALA A 209 6.15 -13.94 -5.09
N LEU A 210 5.63 -13.40 -6.20
CA LEU A 210 4.21 -13.32 -6.55
C LEU A 210 3.94 -13.91 -7.95
N SER A 211 2.96 -14.83 -8.04
CA SER A 211 2.35 -15.25 -9.32
C SER A 211 0.89 -14.82 -9.36
N PHE A 212 0.45 -14.25 -10.49
CA PHE A 212 -0.94 -13.85 -10.70
C PHE A 212 -1.77 -14.99 -11.31
N GLU A 213 -1.17 -15.85 -12.13
CA GLU A 213 -1.82 -17.03 -12.70
C GLU A 213 -2.12 -18.08 -11.61
N ARG A 214 -1.14 -18.41 -10.76
CA ARG A 214 -1.33 -19.32 -9.62
C ARG A 214 -2.07 -18.69 -8.44
N ARG A 215 -2.07 -17.35 -8.37
CA ARG A 215 -2.62 -16.56 -7.25
C ARG A 215 -1.95 -16.91 -5.91
N GLU A 216 -0.63 -16.96 -5.93
CA GLU A 216 0.20 -17.38 -4.80
C GLU A 216 1.27 -16.34 -4.48
N MET A 217 1.56 -16.19 -3.18
CA MET A 217 2.70 -15.40 -2.68
C MET A 217 3.52 -16.22 -1.70
N ASN A 218 4.83 -16.30 -1.95
CA ASN A 218 5.81 -17.03 -1.14
C ASN A 218 6.75 -16.04 -0.45
N THR A 219 6.97 -16.20 0.87
CA THR A 219 7.96 -15.41 1.63
C THR A 219 9.00 -16.29 2.33
N ARG A 220 10.28 -15.89 2.26
CA ARG A 220 11.46 -16.61 2.78
C ARG A 220 12.37 -15.70 3.64
N VAL A 221 13.46 -16.27 4.18
CA VAL A 221 14.10 -15.83 5.44
C VAL A 221 14.57 -14.39 5.57
N ILE A 222 14.71 -14.06 6.85
CA ILE A 222 15.26 -12.87 7.49
C ILE A 222 16.67 -13.23 8.01
N ASP A 223 17.61 -12.27 8.08
CA ASP A 223 19.03 -12.56 8.33
C ASP A 223 19.50 -11.93 9.66
N TYR A 224 19.63 -12.71 10.73
CA TYR A 224 19.30 -12.29 12.12
C TYR A 224 20.47 -11.80 13.00
N GLU A 225 21.07 -10.63 12.73
CA GLU A 225 22.04 -9.98 13.64
C GLU A 225 21.57 -8.56 14.08
N ASP A 226 21.30 -8.41 15.39
CA ASP A 226 20.96 -7.18 16.15
C ASP A 226 19.89 -6.19 15.56
N ALA A 227 19.62 -5.07 16.25
CA ALA A 227 20.08 -3.72 15.85
C ALA A 227 19.40 -2.62 16.70
N SER A 228 19.27 -2.86 18.01
CA SER A 228 18.92 -1.86 19.05
C SER A 228 17.69 -0.90 18.96
N LEU A 229 16.62 -0.96 18.15
CA LEU A 229 16.13 -1.97 17.19
C LEU A 229 15.85 -1.37 15.79
N THR A 230 15.06 -0.28 15.69
CA THR A 230 14.68 0.42 14.43
C THR A 230 13.84 1.67 14.73
N GLU A 231 13.81 2.67 13.82
CA GLU A 231 12.76 3.70 13.83
C GLU A 231 11.39 3.18 13.37
N ASN A 232 11.35 2.15 12.51
CA ASN A 232 10.12 1.61 11.91
C ASN A 232 9.35 0.68 12.87
N THR A 233 9.12 1.12 14.11
CA THR A 233 8.27 0.42 15.07
C THR A 233 6.82 0.36 14.57
N ARG A 234 6.09 -0.72 14.89
CA ARG A 234 4.74 -0.99 14.39
C ARG A 234 3.85 -1.61 15.46
N CYS A 235 2.56 -1.28 15.40
CA CYS A 235 1.50 -1.98 16.09
C CYS A 235 0.45 -2.40 15.05
N ALA A 236 -0.16 -3.57 15.22
CA ALA A 236 -1.19 -4.10 14.33
C ALA A 236 -2.38 -4.58 15.17
N TYR A 237 -3.49 -3.85 15.09
CA TYR A 237 -4.72 -4.07 15.86
C TYR A 237 -5.92 -4.23 14.91
N PRO A 238 -6.97 -4.96 15.31
CA PRO A 238 -8.20 -5.04 14.54
C PRO A 238 -8.90 -3.67 14.52
N ILE A 239 -9.60 -3.34 13.42
CA ILE A 239 -10.20 -2.00 13.20
C ILE A 239 -11.23 -1.62 14.28
N GLU A 240 -11.85 -2.61 14.91
CA GLU A 240 -12.75 -2.50 16.06
C GLU A 240 -12.13 -1.79 17.28
N TYR A 241 -10.80 -1.71 17.38
CA TYR A 241 -10.13 -0.97 18.47
C TYR A 241 -10.17 0.56 18.29
N ILE A 242 -10.73 1.06 17.18
CA ILE A 242 -10.98 2.49 16.93
C ILE A 242 -12.50 2.73 17.08
N PRO A 243 -12.98 3.33 18.19
CA PRO A 243 -14.43 3.38 18.48
C PRO A 243 -15.29 4.14 17.46
N ASN A 244 -14.70 5.03 16.65
CA ASN A 244 -15.38 5.77 15.58
C ASN A 244 -15.09 5.20 14.18
N ALA A 245 -14.61 3.96 14.08
CA ALA A 245 -14.45 3.30 12.79
C ALA A 245 -15.78 2.82 12.23
N LYS A 246 -16.08 3.16 10.98
CA LYS A 246 -17.25 2.62 10.27
C LYS A 246 -17.02 1.16 9.92
N ILE A 247 -17.89 0.28 10.42
CA ILE A 247 -17.90 -1.16 10.11
C ILE A 247 -19.26 -1.51 9.49
N PRO A 248 -19.33 -2.19 8.32
CA PRO A 248 -18.20 -2.50 7.43
C PRO A 248 -17.57 -1.22 6.85
N CYS A 249 -16.27 -1.27 6.54
CA CYS A 249 -15.50 -0.09 6.10
C CYS A 249 -15.76 0.24 4.61
N VAL A 250 -17.01 0.56 4.29
CA VAL A 250 -17.48 0.96 2.95
C VAL A 250 -18.06 2.36 3.01
N GLY A 251 -17.48 3.29 2.25
CA GLY A 251 -17.92 4.68 2.16
C GLY A 251 -18.89 4.96 1.00
N SER A 252 -19.36 6.21 0.92
CA SER A 252 -19.84 6.78 -0.34
C SER A 252 -18.66 7.18 -1.23
N HIS A 253 -18.94 7.70 -2.43
CA HIS A 253 -17.91 8.33 -3.26
C HIS A 253 -17.24 9.51 -2.52
N PRO A 254 -15.91 9.69 -2.61
CA PRO A 254 -15.20 10.80 -1.96
C PRO A 254 -15.59 12.15 -2.57
N LYS A 255 -15.92 13.13 -1.72
CA LYS A 255 -16.07 14.55 -2.13
C LYS A 255 -14.75 15.32 -2.15
N ASN A 256 -13.79 14.87 -1.33
CA ASN A 256 -12.47 15.47 -1.16
C ASN A 256 -11.39 14.40 -1.29
N ILE A 257 -10.33 14.73 -2.02
CA ILE A 257 -9.11 13.91 -2.17
C ILE A 257 -7.94 14.73 -1.66
N ILE A 258 -7.11 14.14 -0.81
CA ILE A 258 -6.02 14.84 -0.13
C ILE A 258 -4.71 14.12 -0.45
N LEU A 259 -3.80 14.83 -1.11
CA LEU A 259 -2.43 14.40 -1.38
C LEU A 259 -1.55 14.96 -0.25
N LEU A 260 -1.04 14.08 0.61
CA LEU A 260 -0.13 14.46 1.70
C LEU A 260 1.31 14.45 1.22
N THR A 261 2.02 15.57 1.39
CA THR A 261 3.47 15.66 1.22
C THR A 261 4.14 16.01 2.55
N CYS A 262 5.36 15.54 2.78
CA CYS A 262 6.22 15.99 3.86
C CYS A 262 7.41 16.74 3.25
N ASP A 263 7.24 18.02 2.95
CA ASP A 263 8.30 18.83 2.31
C ASP A 263 9.32 19.31 3.35
N ALA A 264 10.56 18.83 3.28
CA ALA A 264 11.66 19.27 4.15
C ALA A 264 12.48 20.43 3.57
N PHE A 265 12.15 20.91 2.36
CA PHE A 265 12.70 22.15 1.78
C PHE A 265 11.92 23.39 2.26
N GLY A 266 10.68 23.21 2.74
CA GLY A 266 9.86 24.25 3.35
C GLY A 266 9.27 25.26 2.38
N VAL A 267 9.10 24.87 1.12
CA VAL A 267 8.66 25.72 -0.01
C VAL A 267 7.33 25.26 -0.62
N LEU A 268 6.74 24.15 -0.17
CA LEU A 268 5.35 23.82 -0.54
C LEU A 268 4.35 24.43 0.46
N PRO A 269 3.27 25.08 -0.01
CA PRO A 269 2.24 25.66 0.86
C PRO A 269 1.59 24.64 1.80
N PRO A 270 1.14 25.05 3.01
CA PRO A 270 0.42 24.15 3.93
C PRO A 270 -0.80 23.49 3.31
N VAL A 271 -1.50 24.20 2.42
CA VAL A 271 -2.60 23.70 1.60
C VAL A 271 -2.61 24.37 0.23
N SER A 272 -2.98 23.63 -0.80
CA SER A 272 -3.28 24.16 -2.14
C SER A 272 -4.45 23.40 -2.76
N LYS A 273 -5.37 24.11 -3.42
CA LYS A 273 -6.44 23.50 -4.23
C LYS A 273 -5.86 23.15 -5.60
N LEU A 274 -6.11 21.93 -6.06
CA LEU A 274 -5.52 21.39 -7.29
C LEU A 274 -6.54 21.35 -8.44
N THR A 275 -6.11 21.75 -9.64
CA THR A 275 -6.81 21.38 -10.88
C THR A 275 -6.65 19.88 -11.17
N PRO A 276 -7.56 19.23 -11.93
CA PRO A 276 -7.45 17.80 -12.24
C PRO A 276 -6.12 17.40 -12.90
N ALA A 277 -5.53 18.29 -13.70
CA ALA A 277 -4.22 18.06 -14.31
C ALA A 277 -3.08 18.09 -13.27
N GLN A 278 -3.13 19.04 -12.31
CA GLN A 278 -2.19 19.09 -11.18
C GLN A 278 -2.35 17.88 -10.24
N VAL A 279 -3.57 17.36 -10.05
CA VAL A 279 -3.77 16.11 -9.30
C VAL A 279 -3.01 14.97 -9.98
N SER A 280 -3.18 14.78 -11.29
CA SER A 280 -2.43 13.78 -12.04
C SER A 280 -0.91 14.00 -11.94
N TYR A 281 -0.43 15.24 -12.05
CA TYR A 281 0.99 15.57 -11.95
C TYR A 281 1.58 15.25 -10.57
N HIS A 282 0.97 15.75 -9.50
CA HIS A 282 1.43 15.52 -8.13
C HIS A 282 1.22 14.06 -7.68
N PHE A 283 0.18 13.38 -8.17
CA PHE A 283 -0.05 11.96 -7.90
C PHE A 283 0.98 11.07 -8.60
N ILE A 284 1.29 11.29 -9.88
CA ILE A 284 2.36 10.56 -10.59
C ILE A 284 3.74 10.87 -9.97
N SER A 285 3.97 12.10 -9.53
CA SER A 285 5.20 12.49 -8.82
C SER A 285 5.32 11.79 -7.47
N GLY A 286 4.25 11.75 -6.67
CA GLY A 286 4.22 11.12 -5.34
C GLY A 286 5.30 11.68 -4.40
N TYR A 287 5.46 13.01 -4.39
CA TYR A 287 6.57 13.68 -3.70
C TYR A 287 6.45 13.67 -2.17
N THR A 288 7.57 13.43 -1.52
CA THR A 288 7.85 13.66 -0.10
C THR A 288 9.36 13.92 0.07
N ALA A 289 9.82 14.37 1.23
CA ALA A 289 11.25 14.38 1.56
C ALA A 289 11.61 13.32 2.60
N LYS A 290 12.88 12.89 2.57
CA LYS A 290 13.57 12.28 3.71
C LYS A 290 14.11 13.38 4.61
N ILE A 291 14.13 13.11 5.91
CA ILE A 291 14.55 14.05 6.95
C ILE A 291 16.02 13.75 7.28
N ALA A 292 16.83 14.80 7.48
CA ALA A 292 18.23 14.60 7.85
C ALA A 292 18.34 14.01 9.27
N GLY A 293 19.12 12.94 9.40
CA GLY A 293 19.31 12.19 10.65
C GLY A 293 18.31 11.06 10.92
N THR A 294 17.24 10.87 10.12
CA THR A 294 16.31 9.73 10.29
C THR A 294 16.62 8.53 9.38
N GLU A 295 17.62 8.66 8.51
CA GLU A 295 18.11 7.57 7.66
C GLU A 295 19.64 7.65 7.56
N GLU A 296 20.29 6.48 7.52
CA GLU A 296 21.74 6.36 7.41
C GLU A 296 22.28 7.05 6.14
N GLY A 297 23.28 7.92 6.31
CA GLY A 297 23.85 8.72 5.22
C GLY A 297 23.04 9.96 4.79
N VAL A 298 21.90 10.27 5.40
CA VAL A 298 21.09 11.46 5.06
C VAL A 298 21.44 12.64 5.97
N THR A 299 22.41 13.45 5.54
CA THR A 299 22.87 14.67 6.24
C THR A 299 22.10 15.95 5.90
N GLU A 300 21.42 15.98 4.75
CA GLU A 300 20.58 17.09 4.28
C GLU A 300 19.19 16.57 3.80
N PRO A 301 18.16 17.43 3.71
CA PRO A 301 16.89 17.09 3.08
C PRO A 301 17.02 16.51 1.67
N GLN A 302 16.55 15.27 1.49
CA GLN A 302 16.56 14.60 0.18
C GLN A 302 15.14 14.43 -0.36
N ALA A 303 14.88 15.00 -1.54
CA ALA A 303 13.63 14.78 -2.26
C ALA A 303 13.45 13.31 -2.63
N THR A 304 12.28 12.74 -2.36
CA THR A 304 11.91 11.36 -2.65
C THR A 304 10.59 11.34 -3.41
N PHE A 305 10.61 10.70 -4.57
CA PHE A 305 9.44 10.58 -5.44
C PHE A 305 8.97 9.12 -5.44
N SER A 306 7.76 8.89 -4.93
CA SER A 306 7.15 7.57 -4.80
C SER A 306 5.78 7.60 -5.48
N SER A 307 5.76 7.50 -6.81
CA SER A 307 4.57 7.58 -7.67
C SER A 307 3.31 6.93 -7.10
N CYS A 308 2.18 7.62 -7.30
CA CYS A 308 0.88 7.32 -6.72
C CYS A 308 0.90 7.23 -5.18
N PHE A 309 1.86 7.91 -4.54
CA PHE A 309 2.21 7.80 -3.11
C PHE A 309 2.51 6.36 -2.64
N GLY A 310 2.85 5.46 -3.57
CA GLY A 310 2.88 4.01 -3.31
C GLY A 310 3.74 3.18 -4.26
N ALA A 311 4.70 3.78 -4.97
CA ALA A 311 5.46 3.17 -6.07
C ALA A 311 5.86 1.69 -5.86
N PRO A 312 6.45 1.25 -4.72
CA PRO A 312 6.85 -0.16 -4.53
C PRO A 312 5.72 -1.20 -4.66
N PHE A 313 4.46 -0.78 -4.56
CA PHE A 313 3.27 -1.63 -4.65
C PHE A 313 2.57 -1.58 -6.02
N LEU A 314 2.97 -0.67 -6.91
CA LEU A 314 2.34 -0.51 -8.23
C LEU A 314 2.72 -1.68 -9.17
N VAL A 315 1.74 -2.12 -9.96
CA VAL A 315 1.90 -3.20 -10.95
C VAL A 315 1.80 -2.64 -12.37
N TRP A 316 0.82 -1.76 -12.63
CA TRP A 316 0.73 -1.01 -13.89
C TRP A 316 1.66 0.23 -13.87
N HIS A 317 1.77 0.90 -15.02
CA HIS A 317 2.41 2.22 -15.13
C HIS A 317 1.66 3.28 -14.29
N PRO A 318 2.33 4.24 -13.62
CA PRO A 318 1.68 5.24 -12.76
C PRO A 318 0.56 6.03 -13.45
N THR A 319 0.72 6.33 -14.75
CA THR A 319 -0.27 7.10 -15.52
C THR A 319 -1.62 6.39 -15.59
N LYS A 320 -1.68 5.04 -15.62
CA LYS A 320 -2.95 4.30 -15.59
C LYS A 320 -3.74 4.54 -14.30
N TYR A 321 -3.05 4.55 -13.14
CA TYR A 321 -3.69 4.85 -11.86
C TYR A 321 -4.12 6.32 -11.79
N ALA A 322 -3.36 7.25 -12.38
CA ALA A 322 -3.74 8.65 -12.48
C ALA A 322 -4.98 8.87 -13.36
N SER A 323 -5.07 8.22 -14.53
CA SER A 323 -6.26 8.27 -15.39
C SER A 323 -7.51 7.72 -14.66
N MET A 324 -7.38 6.60 -13.95
CA MET A 324 -8.49 6.03 -13.14
C MET A 324 -8.92 6.96 -12.01
N LEU A 325 -7.98 7.68 -11.38
CA LEU A 325 -8.27 8.69 -10.37
C LEU A 325 -9.00 9.91 -10.98
N ALA A 326 -8.50 10.43 -12.10
CA ALA A 326 -9.08 11.59 -12.79
C ALA A 326 -10.48 11.29 -13.37
N GLU A 327 -10.71 10.09 -13.90
CA GLU A 327 -12.04 9.61 -14.30
C GLU A 327 -13.01 9.63 -13.11
N LYS A 328 -12.62 9.04 -11.97
CA LYS A 328 -13.46 9.01 -10.76
C LYS A 328 -13.65 10.37 -10.10
N MET A 329 -12.68 11.28 -10.20
CA MET A 329 -12.85 12.67 -9.79
C MET A 329 -13.94 13.36 -10.61
N LYS A 330 -13.90 13.19 -11.94
CA LYS A 330 -14.85 13.81 -12.87
C LYS A 330 -16.26 13.24 -12.73
N GLU A 331 -16.38 11.92 -12.51
CA GLU A 331 -17.67 11.23 -12.32
C GLU A 331 -18.39 11.61 -11.00
N HIS A 332 -17.64 12.10 -10.01
CA HIS A 332 -18.15 12.33 -8.65
C HIS A 332 -17.92 13.77 -8.15
N GLU A 333 -17.53 14.69 -9.04
CA GLU A 333 -17.29 16.12 -8.79
C GLU A 333 -16.38 16.38 -7.58
N ALA A 334 -15.38 15.53 -7.38
CA ALA A 334 -14.52 15.56 -6.20
C ALA A 334 -13.48 16.68 -6.27
N SER A 335 -13.41 17.51 -5.21
CA SER A 335 -12.32 18.47 -5.03
C SER A 335 -11.03 17.76 -4.59
N ALA A 336 -9.88 18.34 -4.93
CA ALA A 336 -8.58 17.80 -4.55
C ALA A 336 -7.62 18.86 -4.01
N TRP A 337 -6.80 18.42 -3.06
CA TRP A 337 -5.96 19.29 -2.23
C TRP A 337 -4.56 18.68 -2.09
N LEU A 338 -3.52 19.49 -2.23
CA LEU A 338 -2.16 19.17 -1.76
C LEU A 338 -2.02 19.76 -0.36
N ILE A 339 -1.54 18.97 0.60
CA ILE A 339 -1.31 19.43 1.99
C ILE A 339 0.13 19.12 2.40
N ASN A 340 0.87 20.16 2.81
CA ASN A 340 2.20 19.99 3.38
C ASN A 340 2.14 19.70 4.89
N THR A 341 2.79 18.61 5.29
CA THR A 341 2.93 18.11 6.67
C THR A 341 4.40 18.04 7.13
N GLY A 342 5.29 18.58 6.29
CA GLY A 342 6.70 18.83 6.55
C GLY A 342 6.91 20.22 7.16
N TRP A 343 7.78 21.02 6.54
CA TRP A 343 8.30 22.26 7.07
C TRP A 343 7.71 23.50 6.41
N ASN A 344 7.84 24.64 7.09
CA ASN A 344 7.54 25.97 6.57
C ASN A 344 8.46 27.02 7.24
N GLY A 345 8.56 28.20 6.61
CA GLY A 345 9.44 29.29 7.04
C GLY A 345 10.94 29.04 6.83
N GLY A 346 11.30 27.96 6.14
CA GLY A 346 12.68 27.54 5.88
C GLY A 346 12.77 26.03 5.65
N ALA A 347 13.88 25.57 5.06
CA ALA A 347 14.23 24.15 5.00
C ALA A 347 14.54 23.58 6.40
N TYR A 348 14.58 22.25 6.53
CA TYR A 348 14.98 21.57 7.77
C TYR A 348 16.27 22.15 8.37
N GLY A 349 16.31 22.31 9.69
CA GLY A 349 17.39 22.97 10.43
C GLY A 349 17.19 24.48 10.62
N THR A 350 16.49 25.16 9.69
CA THR A 350 16.13 26.58 9.81
C THR A 350 14.64 26.77 10.06
N GLY A 351 13.81 26.25 9.17
CA GLY A 351 12.35 26.30 9.27
C GLY A 351 11.79 25.36 10.33
N LYS A 352 10.50 25.49 10.61
CA LYS A 352 9.80 24.69 11.62
C LYS A 352 8.82 23.73 10.96
N ARG A 353 8.65 22.54 11.54
CA ARG A 353 7.63 21.61 11.08
C ARG A 353 6.24 22.24 11.27
N ILE A 354 5.39 22.15 10.24
CA ILE A 354 4.02 22.66 10.26
C ILE A 354 3.28 22.03 11.44
N SER A 355 2.67 22.89 12.27
CA SER A 355 1.98 22.44 13.48
C SER A 355 0.80 21.53 13.12
N LEU A 356 0.69 20.38 13.78
CA LEU A 356 -0.44 19.46 13.62
C LEU A 356 -1.79 20.14 13.93
N LYS A 357 -1.80 21.22 14.73
CA LYS A 357 -2.99 22.08 14.93
C LYS A 357 -3.43 22.73 13.61
N TYR A 358 -2.49 23.26 12.83
CA TYR A 358 -2.77 23.90 11.54
C TYR A 358 -3.17 22.87 10.49
N SER A 359 -2.47 21.73 10.41
CA SER A 359 -2.87 20.65 9.50
C SER A 359 -4.28 20.12 9.80
N ARG A 360 -4.68 20.03 11.08
CA ARG A 360 -6.06 19.67 11.47
C ARG A 360 -7.06 20.76 11.07
N ALA A 361 -6.80 22.02 11.41
CA ALA A 361 -7.65 23.15 11.01
C ALA A 361 -7.88 23.22 9.49
N ILE A 362 -6.85 22.97 8.67
CA ILE A 362 -6.97 22.85 7.20
C ILE A 362 -7.91 21.71 6.81
N ILE A 363 -7.76 20.52 7.40
CA ILE A 363 -8.61 19.36 7.15
C ILE A 363 -10.07 19.63 7.55
N ASP A 364 -10.29 20.30 8.67
CA ASP A 364 -11.61 20.69 9.15
C ASP A 364 -12.26 21.74 8.24
N ALA A 365 -11.49 22.72 7.73
CA ALA A 365 -11.92 23.72 6.74
C ALA A 365 -12.21 23.14 5.34
N ILE A 366 -11.55 22.02 4.97
CA ILE A 366 -11.87 21.22 3.78
C ILE A 366 -13.18 20.43 3.99
N HIS A 367 -13.39 19.86 5.18
CA HIS A 367 -14.60 19.09 5.49
C HIS A 367 -15.85 19.97 5.68
N SER A 368 -15.71 21.20 6.17
CA SER A 368 -16.80 22.17 6.33
C SER A 368 -17.20 22.86 5.01
N GLY A 369 -16.39 22.73 3.95
CA GLY A 369 -16.53 23.51 2.72
C GLY A 369 -16.28 25.01 2.97
N GLU A 370 -15.40 25.37 3.90
CA GLU A 370 -14.90 26.73 4.09
C GLU A 370 -13.92 27.09 2.97
N LEU A 371 -12.94 26.23 2.68
CA LEU A 371 -11.93 26.48 1.65
C LEU A 371 -12.50 26.48 0.21
N ASP A 372 -13.76 26.11 0.01
CA ASP A 372 -14.44 26.27 -1.29
C ASP A 372 -15.01 27.68 -1.51
N LYS A 373 -14.98 28.54 -0.48
CA LYS A 373 -15.62 29.88 -0.46
C LYS A 373 -14.63 31.04 -0.26
N VAL A 374 -13.40 30.75 0.16
CA VAL A 374 -12.35 31.76 0.37
C VAL A 374 -11.74 32.23 -0.95
N GLU A 375 -11.15 33.42 -0.94
CA GLU A 375 -10.29 33.86 -2.06
C GLU A 375 -8.99 33.06 -2.10
N PHE A 376 -8.49 32.81 -3.31
CA PHE A 376 -7.20 32.19 -3.56
C PHE A 376 -6.23 33.19 -4.22
N GLU A 377 -4.93 33.00 -4.00
CA GLU A 377 -3.84 33.64 -4.75
C GLU A 377 -3.02 32.56 -5.50
N ASN A 378 -2.44 32.91 -6.65
CA ASN A 378 -1.59 31.98 -7.40
C ASN A 378 -0.18 31.95 -6.80
N TYR A 379 0.26 30.77 -6.38
CA TYR A 379 1.61 30.53 -5.91
C TYR A 379 2.54 30.26 -7.12
N PRO A 380 3.53 31.13 -7.40
CA PRO A 380 4.37 31.04 -8.59
C PRO A 380 5.33 29.83 -8.54
N VAL A 381 6.04 29.60 -9.64
CA VAL A 381 6.86 28.41 -9.92
C VAL A 381 6.03 27.13 -10.02
N PHE A 382 5.27 26.75 -8.98
CA PHE A 382 4.42 25.55 -8.96
C PHE A 382 3.00 25.77 -9.48
N ASN A 383 2.59 27.03 -9.74
CA ASN A 383 1.26 27.42 -10.23
C ASN A 383 0.11 26.88 -9.35
N LEU A 384 0.34 26.77 -8.04
CA LEU A 384 -0.61 26.21 -7.08
C LEU A 384 -1.60 27.28 -6.62
N SER A 385 -2.87 26.91 -6.50
CA SER A 385 -3.90 27.81 -5.95
C SER A 385 -3.89 27.72 -4.43
N ILE A 386 -3.45 28.76 -3.72
CA ILE A 386 -3.38 28.79 -2.24
C ILE A 386 -4.46 29.72 -1.65
N PRO A 387 -5.15 29.33 -0.57
CA PRO A 387 -6.17 30.18 0.03
C PRO A 387 -5.53 31.35 0.78
N LYS A 388 -6.12 32.54 0.68
CA LYS A 388 -5.64 33.74 1.41
C LYS A 388 -5.91 33.67 2.91
N THR A 389 -6.91 32.90 3.33
CA THR A 389 -7.33 32.71 4.72
C THR A 389 -7.77 31.27 4.98
N CYS A 390 -7.64 30.80 6.22
CA CYS A 390 -8.14 29.52 6.71
C CYS A 390 -8.35 29.63 8.22
N THR A 391 -9.54 29.31 8.73
CA THR A 391 -9.85 29.41 10.16
C THR A 391 -8.86 28.57 10.98
N GLY A 392 -8.31 29.17 12.03
CA GLY A 392 -7.33 28.51 12.92
C GLY A 392 -5.89 28.45 12.40
N VAL A 393 -5.58 28.99 11.21
CA VAL A 393 -4.22 29.09 10.64
C VAL A 393 -3.87 30.56 10.36
N PRO A 394 -2.69 31.05 10.79
CA PRO A 394 -2.26 32.41 10.46
C PRO A 394 -2.02 32.59 8.95
N SER A 395 -2.42 33.73 8.38
CA SER A 395 -2.42 33.94 6.93
C SER A 395 -1.01 34.03 6.32
N GLU A 396 -0.03 34.47 7.10
CA GLU A 396 1.39 34.46 6.74
C GLU A 396 1.97 33.05 6.62
N VAL A 397 1.38 32.05 7.32
CA VAL A 397 1.79 30.64 7.22
C VAL A 397 1.26 30.02 5.92
N LEU A 398 0.13 30.47 5.38
CA LEU A 398 -0.51 29.89 4.19
C LEU A 398 0.30 30.10 2.89
N ASN A 399 1.12 31.15 2.82
CA ASN A 399 2.05 31.40 1.71
C ASN A 399 3.50 31.33 2.22
N PRO A 400 4.27 30.28 1.90
CA PRO A 400 5.63 30.07 2.43
C PRO A 400 6.55 31.29 2.30
N SER A 401 6.48 32.05 1.21
CA SER A 401 7.29 33.27 1.00
C SER A 401 7.09 34.33 2.09
N LYS A 402 5.89 34.45 2.65
CA LYS A 402 5.52 35.42 3.70
C LYS A 402 6.01 34.97 5.10
N SER A 403 6.40 33.70 5.25
CA SER A 403 6.91 33.12 6.51
C SER A 403 8.40 32.80 6.50
N TRP A 404 9.08 32.94 5.36
CA TRP A 404 10.47 32.52 5.17
C TRP A 404 11.44 33.36 6.00
N MET A 405 12.26 32.70 6.83
CA MET A 405 13.19 33.37 7.74
C MET A 405 14.58 33.67 7.13
N GLY A 406 14.85 33.20 5.91
CA GLY A 406 16.05 33.53 5.13
C GLY A 406 15.86 34.74 4.20
N THR A 407 16.83 34.99 3.31
CA THR A 407 16.68 36.03 2.26
C THR A 407 15.69 35.60 1.18
N ALA A 408 15.12 36.57 0.44
CA ALA A 408 14.27 36.30 -0.71
C ALA A 408 14.99 35.42 -1.76
N ASP A 409 16.28 35.68 -2.02
CA ASP A 409 17.09 34.88 -2.95
C ASP A 409 17.24 33.43 -2.49
N SER A 410 17.42 33.19 -1.18
CA SER A 410 17.50 31.83 -0.62
C SER A 410 16.19 31.06 -0.78
N TYR A 411 15.05 31.75 -0.67
CA TYR A 411 13.72 31.19 -0.91
C TYR A 411 13.53 30.84 -2.39
N THR A 412 13.83 31.77 -3.30
CA THR A 412 13.73 31.56 -4.75
C THR A 412 14.62 30.41 -5.19
N ALA A 413 15.90 30.40 -4.80
CA ALA A 413 16.84 29.32 -5.13
C ALA A 413 16.39 27.95 -4.58
N THR A 414 15.79 27.90 -3.38
CA THR A 414 15.25 26.64 -2.82
C THR A 414 14.00 26.17 -3.56
N THR A 415 13.11 27.10 -3.93
CA THR A 415 11.88 26.84 -4.68
C THR A 415 12.21 26.32 -6.09
N GLU A 416 13.14 26.96 -6.79
CA GLU A 416 13.69 26.49 -8.06
C GLU A 416 14.38 25.13 -7.93
N LYS A 417 15.22 24.92 -6.90
CA LYS A 417 15.88 23.63 -6.64
C LYS A 417 14.86 22.50 -6.55
N LEU A 418 13.75 22.70 -5.83
CA LEU A 418 12.69 21.70 -5.74
C LEU A 418 11.94 21.52 -7.07
N ALA A 419 11.59 22.60 -7.77
CA ALA A 419 10.92 22.53 -9.06
C ALA A 419 11.76 21.77 -10.13
N LYS A 420 13.07 22.04 -10.17
CA LYS A 420 14.03 21.36 -11.06
C LYS A 420 14.13 19.86 -10.73
N LEU A 421 13.97 19.46 -9.47
CA LEU A 421 13.87 18.05 -9.06
C LEU A 421 12.54 17.40 -9.49
N PHE A 422 11.41 18.11 -9.38
CA PHE A 422 10.10 17.64 -9.88
C PHE A 422 10.13 17.39 -11.40
N ILE A 423 10.63 18.36 -12.18
CA ILE A 423 10.76 18.25 -13.65
C ILE A 423 11.65 17.05 -14.02
N LYS A 424 12.83 16.93 -13.39
CA LYS A 424 13.76 15.82 -13.60
C LYS A 424 13.13 14.46 -13.28
N ASN A 425 12.34 14.35 -12.22
CA ASN A 425 11.61 13.13 -11.89
C ASN A 425 10.49 12.83 -12.91
N PHE A 426 9.74 13.85 -13.33
CA PHE A 426 8.57 13.65 -14.20
C PHE A 426 8.94 13.19 -15.63
N ALA A 427 10.15 13.50 -16.09
CA ALA A 427 10.68 13.04 -17.37
C ALA A 427 10.58 11.51 -17.57
N ALA A 428 10.62 10.72 -16.48
CA ALA A 428 10.48 9.26 -16.51
C ALA A 428 9.05 8.75 -16.85
N TYR A 429 8.05 9.63 -16.90
CA TYR A 429 6.63 9.30 -17.18
C TYR A 429 6.06 10.10 -18.36
N ALA A 430 6.86 10.98 -18.96
CA ALA A 430 6.42 11.95 -19.98
C ALA A 430 6.03 11.30 -21.31
N ASP A 431 6.45 10.05 -21.57
CA ASP A 431 6.07 9.26 -22.73
C ASP A 431 4.58 8.84 -22.73
N LYS A 432 3.93 8.87 -21.56
CA LYS A 432 2.57 8.38 -21.32
C LYS A 432 1.70 9.34 -20.51
N ALA A 433 2.13 10.59 -20.36
CA ALA A 433 1.39 11.66 -19.68
C ALA A 433 0.75 12.60 -20.70
N ASP A 434 -0.52 12.96 -20.51
CA ASP A 434 -1.21 13.90 -21.39
C ASP A 434 -0.54 15.29 -21.33
N HIS A 435 -0.58 16.04 -22.44
CA HIS A 435 0.01 17.38 -22.52
C HIS A 435 -0.47 18.33 -21.41
N ALA A 436 -1.76 18.24 -21.03
CA ALA A 436 -2.31 19.02 -19.93
C ALA A 436 -1.66 18.69 -18.57
N VAL A 437 -1.24 17.43 -18.35
CA VAL A 437 -0.54 17.01 -17.13
C VAL A 437 0.92 17.49 -17.15
N LEU A 438 1.57 17.48 -18.31
CA LEU A 438 2.93 18.03 -18.48
C LEU A 438 2.97 19.53 -18.18
N GLN A 439 2.01 20.29 -18.70
CA GLN A 439 1.87 21.74 -18.44
C GLN A 439 1.36 22.08 -17.03
N ALA A 440 0.94 21.09 -16.25
CA ALA A 440 0.51 21.25 -14.86
C ALA A 440 1.64 21.05 -13.84
N GLY A 441 2.87 20.80 -14.30
CA GLY A 441 4.07 20.81 -13.47
C GLY A 441 4.57 22.22 -13.13
N PRO A 442 5.64 22.34 -12.33
CA PRO A 442 6.28 23.62 -12.08
C PRO A 442 7.09 24.10 -13.30
N SER A 443 7.28 25.42 -13.40
CA SER A 443 8.03 26.10 -14.46
C SER A 443 9.13 26.98 -13.85
N VAL A 444 10.32 26.96 -14.45
CA VAL A 444 11.59 27.56 -13.99
C VAL A 444 12.53 27.85 -15.17
#